data_AF-A0A3M1D784-F1
#
_entry.id   AF-A0A3M1D784-F1
#
_cell.length_a   1.000
_cell.length_b   1.000
_cell.length_c   1.000
_cell.angle_alpha   90.00
_cell.angle_beta   90.00
_cell.angle_gamma   90.00
#
_symmetry.space_group_name_H-M   'P 1'
#
loop_
_entity.id
_entity.type
_entity.pdbx_description
1 polymer ?
#
loop_
_entity_poly.entity_id
_entity_poly.type
_entity_poly.pdbx_seq_one_letter_code
_entity_poly.pdbx_strand_id
1 'polypeptide(L)'
;MTPGCVALVTFLWLVLVGPPAGAQSEDYKRSLYYRGISYHNRITKVLDSDLDSDSEPEAVVCYREPGEAVGLSGGILVLENSVDGWRVAWHGYFKGCYPKCISADGNRLKIRLVEASAAGDKEWEKELERGKDFFFRDEPSSPFAKVKISASSTLDAQKSAPAMVFDGKLRTAWAEGAEGTGVGEKIVFEFAKPVDLGLIGMLQGWALSKRTWLDNNRVHRAEITAETVQDRFDTDAEIDLDEDLGLGIYGDMVEIDFGNRPTMKYARLEKKSVVSLEVKIASVLLGERNDDAYIGEVDFAEMYTPDKLRGDAAGGSKPVQRQKPDKSKSNKEPAGDSGEEERDWLE
;
A
#
# COMPACT_ATOMS: atom_id res chain seq x y z
N MET A 1 -65.64 31.94 -50.91
CA MET A 1 -64.94 32.58 -49.78
C MET A 1 -65.23 31.76 -48.54
N THR A 2 -64.26 30.96 -48.11
CA THR A 2 -64.34 30.08 -46.94
C THR A 2 -63.02 30.21 -46.17
N PRO A 3 -63.05 30.23 -44.82
CA PRO A 3 -61.91 30.67 -44.02
C PRO A 3 -60.92 29.52 -43.76
N GLY A 4 -59.63 29.86 -43.74
CA GLY A 4 -58.53 28.95 -43.50
C GLY A 4 -58.44 28.50 -42.03
N CYS A 5 -58.15 27.21 -41.85
CA CYS A 5 -57.90 26.57 -40.57
C CYS A 5 -56.38 26.62 -40.30
N VAL A 6 -55.95 27.26 -39.21
CA VAL A 6 -54.55 27.30 -38.77
C VAL A 6 -54.38 26.24 -37.68
N ALA A 7 -53.54 25.23 -37.97
CA ALA A 7 -53.20 24.17 -37.01
C ALA A 7 -52.16 24.69 -36.00
N LEU A 8 -52.50 24.65 -34.72
CA LEU A 8 -51.61 24.97 -33.61
C LEU A 8 -50.71 23.75 -33.33
N VAL A 9 -49.40 23.86 -33.58
CA VAL A 9 -48.41 22.84 -33.22
C VAL A 9 -47.94 23.13 -31.80
N THR A 10 -48.38 22.33 -30.84
CA THR A 10 -47.93 22.43 -29.44
C THR A 10 -46.62 21.66 -29.28
N PHE A 11 -45.52 22.38 -29.08
CA PHE A 11 -44.23 21.79 -28.70
C PHE A 11 -44.28 21.33 -27.24
N LEU A 12 -44.33 20.02 -27.03
CA LEU A 12 -44.17 19.40 -25.72
C LEU A 12 -42.68 19.39 -25.36
N TRP A 13 -42.26 20.32 -24.50
CA TRP A 13 -40.92 20.29 -23.91
C TRP A 13 -40.85 19.12 -22.92
N LEU A 14 -40.12 18.07 -23.30
CA LEU A 14 -39.71 17.03 -22.35
C LEU A 14 -38.69 17.66 -21.39
N VAL A 15 -39.11 17.96 -20.17
CA VAL A 15 -38.18 18.28 -19.08
C VAL A 15 -37.51 16.97 -18.70
N LEU A 16 -36.25 16.79 -19.11
CA LEU A 16 -35.37 15.76 -18.58
C LEU A 16 -35.17 16.07 -17.09
N VAL A 17 -35.92 15.38 -16.24
CA VAL A 17 -35.68 15.35 -14.80
C VAL A 17 -34.36 14.62 -14.62
N GLY A 18 -33.30 15.35 -14.28
CA GLY A 18 -32.02 14.76 -13.88
C GLY A 18 -32.22 13.81 -12.71
N PRO A 19 -31.32 12.81 -12.52
CA PRO A 19 -31.41 11.92 -11.38
C PRO A 19 -31.47 12.73 -10.08
N PRO A 20 -32.21 12.27 -9.06
CA PRO A 20 -32.31 12.97 -7.79
C PRO A 20 -30.90 13.20 -7.22
N ALA A 21 -30.62 14.44 -6.81
CA ALA A 21 -29.43 14.76 -6.04
C ALA A 21 -29.40 13.84 -4.80
N GLY A 22 -28.41 12.95 -4.73
CA GLY A 22 -28.24 12.02 -3.61
C GLY A 22 -28.28 10.52 -3.94
N ALA A 23 -28.36 10.11 -5.22
CA ALA A 23 -28.05 8.73 -5.57
C ALA A 23 -26.53 8.51 -5.48
N GLN A 24 -26.07 7.96 -4.36
CA GLN A 24 -24.68 7.55 -4.15
C GLN A 24 -24.25 6.61 -5.28
N SER A 25 -23.19 6.96 -6.00
CA SER A 25 -22.65 6.06 -7.02
C SER A 25 -21.99 4.87 -6.33
N GLU A 26 -22.64 3.73 -6.40
CA GLU A 26 -22.12 2.45 -5.90
C GLU A 26 -21.03 1.85 -6.82
N ASP A 27 -20.51 2.64 -7.78
CA ASP A 27 -19.51 2.20 -8.75
C ASP A 27 -18.17 1.82 -8.09
N TYR A 28 -17.85 2.38 -6.91
CA TYR A 28 -16.66 2.00 -6.14
C TYR A 28 -16.64 0.51 -5.79
N LYS A 29 -17.81 -0.16 -5.69
CA LYS A 29 -17.93 -1.62 -5.45
C LYS A 29 -17.38 -2.46 -6.60
N ARG A 30 -17.20 -1.86 -7.77
CA ARG A 30 -16.57 -2.50 -8.94
C ARG A 30 -15.05 -2.41 -8.90
N SER A 31 -14.48 -1.52 -8.09
CA SER A 31 -13.04 -1.39 -7.94
C SER A 31 -12.41 -2.69 -7.44
N LEU A 32 -11.20 -2.98 -7.92
CA LEU A 32 -10.45 -4.16 -7.46
C LEU A 32 -10.05 -4.00 -5.98
N TYR A 33 -9.75 -2.78 -5.53
CA TYR A 33 -9.43 -2.46 -4.14
C TYR A 33 -10.58 -2.80 -3.17
N TYR A 34 -11.79 -2.30 -3.43
CA TYR A 34 -12.97 -2.62 -2.62
C TYR A 34 -13.23 -4.14 -2.57
N ARG A 35 -13.15 -4.80 -3.73
CA ARG A 35 -13.35 -6.26 -3.82
C ARG A 35 -12.27 -7.03 -3.07
N GLY A 36 -11.02 -6.58 -3.15
CA GLY A 36 -9.90 -7.18 -2.42
C GLY A 36 -10.10 -7.11 -0.92
N ILE A 37 -10.50 -5.94 -0.38
CA ILE A 37 -10.76 -5.79 1.05
C ILE A 37 -12.00 -6.56 1.49
N SER A 38 -13.12 -6.42 0.77
CA SER A 38 -14.38 -7.09 1.13
C SER A 38 -14.36 -8.62 0.95
N TYR A 39 -13.34 -9.18 0.27
CA TYR A 39 -13.22 -10.62 0.11
C TYR A 39 -12.93 -11.35 1.42
N HIS A 40 -12.11 -10.75 2.30
CA HIS A 40 -11.76 -11.31 3.61
C HIS A 40 -12.30 -10.50 4.79
N ASN A 41 -12.86 -9.32 4.56
CA ASN A 41 -13.35 -8.43 5.61
C ASN A 41 -14.85 -8.17 5.50
N ARG A 42 -15.48 -7.90 6.63
CA ARG A 42 -16.84 -7.40 6.70
C ARG A 42 -16.84 -5.88 6.61
N ILE A 43 -17.52 -5.33 5.61
CA ILE A 43 -17.76 -3.89 5.52
C ILE A 43 -18.71 -3.47 6.65
N THR A 44 -18.28 -2.52 7.48
CA THR A 44 -19.06 -2.02 8.63
C THR A 44 -19.86 -0.77 8.27
N LYS A 45 -19.28 0.11 7.46
CA LYS A 45 -19.91 1.36 7.01
C LYS A 45 -19.27 1.82 5.70
N VAL A 46 -20.06 2.48 4.86
CA VAL A 46 -19.54 3.28 3.74
C VAL A 46 -20.13 4.69 3.86
N LEU A 47 -19.35 5.68 3.48
CA LEU A 47 -19.69 7.09 3.43
C LEU A 47 -19.07 7.70 2.18
N ASP A 48 -19.81 8.54 1.48
CA ASP A 48 -19.24 9.43 0.46
C ASP A 48 -18.95 10.78 1.11
N SER A 49 -17.75 11.30 0.94
CA SER A 49 -17.34 12.60 1.47
C SER A 49 -16.27 13.19 0.58
N ASP A 50 -16.33 14.50 0.36
CA ASP A 50 -15.28 15.28 -0.28
C ASP A 50 -14.24 15.69 0.79
N LEU A 51 -13.22 14.84 0.95
CA LEU A 51 -12.16 14.96 1.95
C LEU A 51 -11.04 15.89 1.49
N ASP A 52 -10.93 16.12 0.18
CA ASP A 52 -9.87 16.95 -0.40
C ASP A 52 -10.32 18.35 -0.87
N SER A 53 -11.62 18.60 -0.86
CA SER A 53 -12.29 19.83 -1.30
C SER A 53 -12.22 20.08 -2.81
N ASP A 54 -12.14 19.04 -3.63
CA ASP A 54 -12.16 19.14 -5.09
C ASP A 54 -13.57 19.06 -5.71
N SER A 55 -14.61 18.90 -4.87
CA SER A 55 -16.02 18.70 -5.25
C SER A 55 -16.39 17.34 -5.84
N GLU A 56 -15.46 16.39 -5.92
CA GLU A 56 -15.69 15.00 -6.26
C GLU A 56 -15.62 14.14 -4.99
N PRO A 57 -16.69 13.42 -4.62
CA PRO A 57 -16.69 12.68 -3.36
C PRO A 57 -15.79 11.44 -3.41
N GLU A 58 -14.99 11.22 -2.37
CA GLU A 58 -14.34 9.93 -2.12
C GLU A 58 -15.29 8.94 -1.42
N ALA A 59 -15.15 7.67 -1.78
CA ALA A 59 -15.80 6.57 -1.09
C ALA A 59 -14.95 6.12 0.10
N VAL A 60 -15.42 6.38 1.32
CA VAL A 60 -14.79 6.00 2.58
C VAL A 60 -15.39 4.68 3.08
N VAL A 61 -14.61 3.61 2.97
CA VAL A 61 -15.03 2.23 3.24
C VAL A 61 -14.43 1.74 4.55
N CYS A 62 -15.27 1.62 5.58
CA CYS A 62 -14.89 1.03 6.86
C CYS A 62 -15.07 -0.49 6.82
N TYR A 63 -14.07 -1.23 7.31
CA TYR A 63 -14.10 -2.68 7.35
C TYR A 63 -13.54 -3.23 8.66
N ARG A 64 -13.84 -4.49 8.94
CA ARG A 64 -13.26 -5.27 10.03
C ARG A 64 -13.04 -6.72 9.64
N GLU A 65 -12.13 -7.38 10.33
CA GLU A 65 -11.98 -8.84 10.27
C GLU A 65 -13.30 -9.53 10.66
N PRO A 66 -13.65 -10.65 10.02
CA PRO A 66 -14.87 -11.39 10.31
C PRO A 66 -14.76 -12.12 11.66
N GLY A 67 -15.92 -12.47 12.22
CA GLY A 67 -16.01 -13.21 13.49
C GLY A 67 -16.27 -12.33 14.71
N GLU A 68 -16.04 -12.93 15.87
CA GLU A 68 -16.29 -12.39 17.22
C GLU A 68 -15.07 -12.60 18.15
N ALA A 69 -13.88 -12.77 17.56
CA ALA A 69 -12.66 -12.93 18.32
C ALA A 69 -12.32 -11.66 19.12
N VAL A 70 -11.49 -11.81 20.14
CA VAL A 70 -10.89 -10.67 20.84
C VAL A 70 -9.80 -10.05 19.95
N GLY A 71 -9.63 -8.73 20.02
CA GLY A 71 -8.58 -8.04 19.27
C GLY A 71 -8.77 -8.07 17.75
N LEU A 72 -10.02 -8.11 17.27
CA LEU A 72 -10.30 -7.99 15.83
C LEU A 72 -9.72 -6.68 15.29
N SER A 73 -8.99 -6.79 14.19
CA SER A 73 -8.51 -5.64 13.45
C SER A 73 -9.53 -5.17 12.42
N GLY A 74 -9.31 -3.98 11.88
CA GLY A 74 -10.11 -3.45 10.78
C GLY A 74 -9.40 -2.29 10.13
N GLY A 75 -10.15 -1.40 9.49
CA GLY A 75 -9.53 -0.25 8.86
C GLY A 75 -10.50 0.59 8.06
N ILE A 76 -9.91 1.59 7.40
CA ILE A 76 -10.58 2.50 6.49
C ILE A 76 -9.81 2.49 5.18
N LEU A 77 -10.54 2.24 4.09
CA LEU A 77 -10.07 2.38 2.72
C LEU A 77 -10.79 3.59 2.11
N VAL A 78 -10.05 4.61 1.70
CA VAL A 78 -10.58 5.76 0.97
C VAL A 78 -10.25 5.59 -0.50
N LEU A 79 -11.29 5.57 -1.32
CA LEU A 79 -11.18 5.48 -2.76
C LEU A 79 -11.59 6.79 -3.40
N GLU A 80 -10.77 7.29 -4.30
CA GLU A 80 -11.10 8.44 -5.15
C GLU A 80 -11.42 7.97 -6.56
N ASN A 81 -12.28 8.70 -7.25
CA ASN A 81 -12.64 8.41 -8.63
C ASN A 81 -11.65 9.11 -9.58
N SER A 82 -11.09 8.36 -10.53
CA SER A 82 -10.20 8.91 -11.55
C SER A 82 -10.65 8.51 -12.96
N VAL A 83 -10.03 9.10 -13.98
CA VAL A 83 -10.31 8.79 -15.39
C VAL A 83 -10.12 7.29 -15.70
N ASP A 84 -9.18 6.63 -15.01
CA ASP A 84 -8.88 5.20 -15.19
C ASP A 84 -9.69 4.28 -14.25
N GLY A 85 -10.61 4.86 -13.46
CA GLY A 85 -11.42 4.18 -12.47
C GLY A 85 -11.05 4.56 -11.04
N TRP A 86 -11.57 3.81 -10.08
CA TRP A 86 -11.30 4.05 -8.66
C TRP A 86 -9.90 3.65 -8.26
N ARG A 87 -9.19 4.52 -7.55
CA ARG A 87 -7.85 4.29 -6.99
C ARG A 87 -7.83 4.57 -5.49
N VAL A 88 -6.79 4.10 -4.81
CA VAL A 88 -6.63 4.28 -3.36
C VAL A 88 -6.08 5.68 -3.08
N ALA A 89 -6.89 6.53 -2.47
CA ALA A 89 -6.42 7.81 -1.94
C ALA A 89 -5.70 7.61 -0.60
N TRP A 90 -6.28 6.80 0.29
CA TRP A 90 -5.66 6.44 1.58
C TRP A 90 -6.13 5.07 2.05
N HIS A 91 -5.28 4.36 2.79
CA HIS A 91 -5.61 3.07 3.38
C HIS A 91 -4.99 2.96 4.77
N GLY A 92 -5.83 3.02 5.80
CA GLY A 92 -5.43 2.83 7.20
C GLY A 92 -5.90 1.48 7.72
N TYR A 93 -4.99 0.70 8.28
CA TYR A 93 -5.26 -0.55 8.98
C TYR A 93 -5.12 -0.35 10.49
N PHE A 94 -6.15 -0.69 11.24
CA PHE A 94 -6.22 -0.52 12.69
C PHE A 94 -6.01 -1.87 13.36
N LYS A 95 -4.84 -2.06 13.97
CA LYS A 95 -4.48 -3.32 14.63
C LYS A 95 -5.19 -3.43 15.97
N GLY A 96 -5.97 -4.49 16.17
CA GLY A 96 -6.65 -4.77 17.44
C GLY A 96 -7.87 -3.89 17.74
N CYS A 97 -8.30 -3.06 16.78
CA CYS A 97 -9.58 -2.37 16.85
C CYS A 97 -10.14 -2.11 15.45
N TYR A 98 -11.41 -1.73 15.34
CA TYR A 98 -12.03 -1.45 14.05
C TYR A 98 -13.07 -0.32 14.10
N PRO A 99 -13.33 0.37 12.98
CA PRO A 99 -14.37 1.39 12.89
C PRO A 99 -15.77 0.77 12.83
N LYS A 100 -16.63 1.13 13.79
CA LYS A 100 -18.05 0.73 13.82
C LYS A 100 -18.95 1.72 13.10
N CYS A 101 -18.69 3.02 13.25
CA CYS A 101 -19.37 4.06 12.50
C CYS A 101 -18.42 5.20 12.16
N ILE A 102 -18.77 5.94 11.12
CA ILE A 102 -17.99 7.08 10.62
C ILE A 102 -18.94 8.19 10.14
N SER A 103 -18.48 9.42 10.29
CA SER A 103 -19.02 10.63 9.67
C SER A 103 -17.86 11.51 9.24
N ALA A 104 -18.07 12.39 8.25
CA ALA A 104 -17.06 13.31 7.78
C ALA A 104 -17.55 14.76 7.85
N ASP A 105 -16.60 15.68 8.00
CA ASP A 105 -16.82 17.13 8.02
C ASP A 105 -15.60 17.80 7.37
N GLY A 106 -15.70 18.10 6.08
CA GLY A 106 -14.56 18.53 5.25
C GLY A 106 -13.45 17.48 5.27
N ASN A 107 -12.23 17.91 5.61
CA ASN A 107 -11.04 17.05 5.66
C ASN A 107 -10.94 16.17 6.91
N ARG A 108 -11.99 16.07 7.74
CA ARG A 108 -11.98 15.34 9.01
C ARG A 108 -12.92 14.14 8.99
N LEU A 109 -12.44 13.03 9.54
CA LEU A 109 -13.19 11.80 9.78
C LEU A 109 -13.42 11.63 11.29
N LYS A 110 -14.69 11.64 11.72
CA LYS A 110 -15.09 11.27 13.08
C LYS A 110 -15.49 9.80 13.10
N ILE A 111 -14.77 9.00 13.86
CA ILE A 111 -14.85 7.54 13.85
C ILE A 111 -15.16 7.05 15.25
N ARG A 112 -16.11 6.12 15.38
CA ARG A 112 -16.27 5.33 16.60
C ARG A 112 -15.54 4.01 16.43
N LEU A 113 -14.51 3.81 17.24
CA LEU A 113 -13.67 2.61 17.24
C LEU A 113 -14.15 1.62 18.28
N VAL A 114 -13.97 0.33 18.01
CA VAL A 114 -14.29 -0.78 18.89
C VAL A 114 -13.03 -1.63 19.10
N GLU A 115 -12.66 -1.88 20.35
CA GLU A 115 -11.68 -2.89 20.74
C GLU A 115 -12.44 -4.06 21.38
N ALA A 116 -12.54 -5.17 20.65
CA ALA A 116 -13.23 -6.37 21.10
C ALA A 116 -12.40 -7.07 22.18
N SER A 117 -13.00 -7.37 23.33
CA SER A 117 -12.31 -8.01 24.46
C SER A 117 -13.19 -9.04 25.17
N ALA A 118 -12.56 -9.99 25.86
CA ALA A 118 -13.28 -11.02 26.62
C ALA A 118 -14.14 -10.43 27.77
N ALA A 119 -13.78 -9.24 28.26
CA ALA A 119 -14.51 -8.53 29.31
C ALA A 119 -15.65 -7.64 28.78
N GLY A 120 -15.88 -7.65 27.45
CA GLY A 120 -16.79 -6.77 26.74
C GLY A 120 -16.07 -5.77 25.84
N ASP A 121 -16.78 -5.28 24.84
CA ASP A 121 -16.25 -4.34 23.86
C ASP A 121 -16.01 -2.97 24.49
N LYS A 122 -14.86 -2.37 24.21
CA LYS A 122 -14.56 -0.98 24.54
C LYS A 122 -14.76 -0.10 23.32
N GLU A 123 -15.57 0.93 23.44
CA GLU A 123 -15.80 1.90 22.37
C GLU A 123 -15.23 3.27 22.74
N TRP A 124 -14.65 3.98 21.76
CA TRP A 124 -14.24 5.37 21.90
C TRP A 124 -14.36 6.11 20.57
N GLU A 125 -14.36 7.44 20.63
CA GLU A 125 -14.40 8.28 19.44
C GLU A 125 -13.00 8.83 19.13
N LYS A 126 -12.69 8.92 17.84
CA LYS A 126 -11.45 9.49 17.31
C LYS A 126 -11.78 10.36 16.11
N GLU A 127 -11.22 11.55 16.09
CA GLU A 127 -11.17 12.40 14.90
C GLU A 127 -9.81 12.23 14.22
N LEU A 128 -9.81 12.00 12.91
CA LEU A 128 -8.63 12.00 12.05
C LEU A 128 -8.74 13.13 11.04
N GLU A 129 -7.72 13.95 10.91
CA GLU A 129 -7.66 15.09 9.99
C GLU A 129 -6.67 14.81 8.84
N ARG A 130 -7.13 14.93 7.58
CA ARG A 130 -6.26 14.84 6.40
C ARG A 130 -5.25 15.99 6.40
N GLY A 131 -4.00 15.67 6.10
CA GLY A 131 -2.88 16.62 6.18
C GLY A 131 -2.22 16.66 7.57
N LYS A 132 -2.72 15.90 8.55
CA LYS A 132 -2.19 15.84 9.91
C LYS A 132 -2.07 14.40 10.42
N ASP A 133 -3.19 13.69 10.52
CA ASP A 133 -3.25 12.32 11.05
C ASP A 133 -3.11 11.26 9.94
N PHE A 134 -3.54 11.62 8.73
CA PHE A 134 -3.35 10.84 7.52
C PHE A 134 -3.14 11.76 6.31
N PHE A 135 -2.61 11.20 5.23
CA PHE A 135 -2.27 11.92 4.01
C PHE A 135 -2.69 11.06 2.82
N PHE A 136 -3.22 11.68 1.77
CA PHE A 136 -3.48 10.96 0.52
C PHE A 136 -2.17 10.56 -0.18
N ARG A 137 -2.24 9.56 -1.07
CA ARG A 137 -1.07 8.96 -1.74
C ARG A 137 -0.20 9.98 -2.47
N ASP A 138 -0.82 10.95 -3.12
CA ASP A 138 -0.20 11.97 -3.95
C ASP A 138 0.34 13.17 -3.15
N GLU A 139 0.01 13.25 -1.86
CA GLU A 139 0.49 14.33 -1.00
C GLU A 139 1.97 14.15 -0.63
N PRO A 140 2.81 15.21 -0.69
CA PRO A 140 4.25 15.12 -0.38
C PRO A 140 4.60 14.61 1.03
N SER A 141 3.68 14.77 1.97
CA SER A 141 3.83 14.35 3.37
C SER A 141 3.41 12.90 3.62
N SER A 142 2.80 12.25 2.63
CA SER A 142 2.46 10.84 2.68
C SER A 142 3.68 9.99 3.04
N PRO A 143 3.53 8.96 3.89
CA PRO A 143 4.62 8.03 4.17
C PRO A 143 5.12 7.32 2.91
N PHE A 144 4.36 7.37 1.82
CA PHE A 144 4.66 6.71 0.55
C PHE A 144 5.11 7.65 -0.58
N ALA A 145 5.12 8.98 -0.37
CA ALA A 145 5.37 9.97 -1.44
C ALA A 145 6.75 9.87 -2.12
N LYS A 146 7.72 9.25 -1.45
CA LYS A 146 9.12 9.16 -1.92
C LYS A 146 9.63 7.72 -1.88
N VAL A 147 8.72 6.75 -2.04
CA VAL A 147 9.12 5.34 -2.17
C VAL A 147 9.97 5.20 -3.43
N LYS A 148 11.14 4.57 -3.28
CA LYS A 148 11.95 4.17 -4.44
C LYS A 148 11.58 2.75 -4.78
N ILE A 149 11.34 2.49 -6.06
CA ILE A 149 10.92 1.19 -6.54
C ILE A 149 11.94 0.72 -7.57
N SER A 150 12.56 -0.43 -7.31
CA SER A 150 13.51 -1.09 -8.21
C SER A 150 13.03 -2.51 -8.49
N ALA A 151 13.58 -3.13 -9.53
CA ALA A 151 13.29 -4.52 -9.88
C ALA A 151 14.57 -5.24 -10.31
N SER A 152 14.56 -6.57 -10.23
CA SER A 152 15.66 -7.42 -10.73
C SER A 152 15.87 -7.27 -12.24
N SER A 153 14.79 -7.13 -12.99
CA SER A 153 14.79 -6.85 -14.42
C SER A 153 13.56 -6.04 -14.85
N THR A 154 13.54 -5.54 -16.08
CA THR A 154 12.40 -4.81 -16.63
C THR A 154 12.38 -4.96 -18.14
N LEU A 155 11.25 -5.40 -18.71
CA LEU A 155 11.10 -5.62 -20.16
C LEU A 155 11.29 -4.34 -20.98
N ASP A 156 10.54 -3.30 -20.62
CA ASP A 156 10.59 -1.98 -21.25
C ASP A 156 10.54 -0.90 -20.15
N ALA A 157 11.63 -0.18 -19.96
CA ALA A 157 11.75 0.84 -18.92
C ALA A 157 10.81 2.05 -19.11
N GLN A 158 10.19 2.21 -20.28
CA GLN A 158 9.21 3.27 -20.54
C GLN A 158 7.76 2.79 -20.41
N LYS A 159 7.48 1.52 -20.73
CA LYS A 159 6.10 0.98 -20.79
C LYS A 159 5.74 0.04 -19.65
N SER A 160 6.73 -0.46 -18.93
CA SER A 160 6.56 -1.46 -17.88
C SER A 160 7.51 -1.24 -16.72
N ALA A 161 7.81 0.02 -16.40
CA ALA A 161 8.75 0.38 -15.36
C ALA A 161 8.29 -0.12 -13.97
N PRO A 162 9.22 -0.41 -13.03
CA PRO A 162 8.85 -0.87 -11.69
C PRO A 162 7.89 0.08 -10.98
N ALA A 163 8.04 1.40 -11.16
CA ALA A 163 7.18 2.40 -10.56
C ALA A 163 5.69 2.30 -10.97
N MET A 164 5.37 1.61 -12.07
CA MET A 164 3.99 1.43 -12.54
C MET A 164 3.17 0.52 -11.62
N VAL A 165 3.79 -0.28 -10.75
CA VAL A 165 3.02 -1.06 -9.77
C VAL A 165 2.47 -0.22 -8.63
N PHE A 166 2.82 1.06 -8.53
CA PHE A 166 2.46 1.91 -7.39
C PHE A 166 1.99 3.30 -7.84
N ASP A 167 1.56 3.42 -9.10
CA ASP A 167 1.08 4.68 -9.69
C ASP A 167 -0.45 4.87 -9.54
N GLY A 168 -1.15 3.89 -8.94
CA GLY A 168 -2.59 3.88 -8.74
C GLY A 168 -3.39 3.64 -10.02
N LYS A 169 -2.76 3.27 -11.14
CA LYS A 169 -3.40 3.08 -12.44
C LYS A 169 -3.43 1.59 -12.80
N LEU A 170 -4.59 0.97 -12.63
CA LEU A 170 -4.82 -0.45 -12.98
C LEU A 170 -4.61 -0.83 -14.47
N ARG A 171 -4.33 0.16 -15.32
CA ARG A 171 -4.04 0.00 -16.75
C ARG A 171 -2.54 -0.05 -17.06
N THR A 172 -1.68 0.34 -16.13
CA THR A 172 -0.22 0.16 -16.21
C THR A 172 0.15 -1.12 -15.44
N ALA A 173 1.40 -1.55 -15.59
CA ALA A 173 1.94 -2.72 -14.90
C ALA A 173 3.46 -2.71 -15.03
N TRP A 174 4.17 -3.32 -14.08
CA TRP A 174 5.55 -3.76 -14.30
C TRP A 174 5.56 -5.11 -15.01
N ALA A 175 6.58 -5.31 -15.84
CA ALA A 175 6.92 -6.56 -16.48
C ALA A 175 8.40 -6.82 -16.24
N GLU A 176 8.73 -8.00 -15.74
CA GLU A 176 10.11 -8.47 -15.75
C GLU A 176 10.60 -8.66 -17.20
N GLY A 177 11.91 -8.60 -17.41
CA GLY A 177 12.53 -8.72 -18.73
C GLY A 177 13.69 -9.71 -18.76
N ALA A 178 13.70 -10.66 -17.82
CA ALA A 178 14.67 -11.74 -17.78
C ALA A 178 14.27 -12.83 -18.78
N GLU A 179 15.21 -13.70 -19.12
CA GLU A 179 14.87 -14.88 -19.93
C GLU A 179 14.08 -15.89 -19.07
N GLY A 180 12.95 -16.35 -19.60
CA GLY A 180 12.13 -17.39 -18.98
C GLY A 180 10.78 -16.87 -18.50
N THR A 181 10.28 -17.45 -17.42
CA THR A 181 8.88 -17.27 -16.99
C THR A 181 8.66 -16.14 -15.96
N GLY A 182 9.73 -15.46 -15.56
CA GLY A 182 9.73 -14.47 -14.47
C GLY A 182 9.75 -15.06 -13.06
N VAL A 183 9.83 -16.38 -12.89
CA VAL A 183 10.01 -16.99 -11.55
C VAL A 183 11.37 -16.60 -10.96
N GLY A 184 11.35 -16.09 -9.73
CA GLY A 184 12.53 -15.57 -9.03
C GLY A 184 12.73 -14.07 -9.19
N GLU A 185 12.07 -13.44 -10.17
CA GLU A 185 12.11 -12.00 -10.37
C GLU A 185 11.38 -11.26 -9.24
N LYS A 186 11.81 -10.04 -8.96
CA LYS A 186 11.38 -9.29 -7.79
C LYS A 186 11.30 -7.79 -8.00
N ILE A 187 10.43 -7.16 -7.21
CA ILE A 187 10.36 -5.71 -7.01
C ILE A 187 10.75 -5.40 -5.56
N VAL A 188 11.54 -4.34 -5.37
CA VAL A 188 11.91 -3.83 -4.04
C VAL A 188 11.38 -2.41 -3.87
N PHE A 189 10.74 -2.16 -2.73
CA PHE A 189 10.23 -0.87 -2.30
C PHE A 189 11.09 -0.36 -1.14
N GLU A 190 11.82 0.73 -1.34
CA GLU A 190 12.56 1.40 -0.27
C GLU A 190 11.79 2.63 0.20
N PHE A 191 11.45 2.65 1.49
CA PHE A 191 10.73 3.77 2.09
C PHE A 191 11.69 4.88 2.51
N ALA A 192 11.35 6.13 2.20
CA ALA A 192 12.18 7.29 2.56
C ALA A 192 12.30 7.52 4.09
N LYS A 193 11.37 6.96 4.87
CA LYS A 193 11.37 6.90 6.32
C LYS A 193 10.75 5.57 6.76
N PRO A 194 11.05 5.05 7.95
CA PRO A 194 10.39 3.85 8.46
C PRO A 194 8.87 4.02 8.50
N VAL A 195 8.13 3.01 8.03
CA VAL A 195 6.66 3.01 7.97
C VAL A 195 6.11 1.81 8.75
N ASP A 196 5.04 2.03 9.51
CA ASP A 196 4.29 0.93 10.11
C ASP A 196 3.29 0.39 9.06
N LEU A 197 3.44 -0.86 8.63
CA LEU A 197 2.62 -1.49 7.59
C LEU A 197 1.69 -2.54 8.18
N GLY A 198 0.39 -2.39 7.91
CA GLY A 198 -0.65 -3.31 8.36
C GLY A 198 -0.95 -4.38 7.32
N LEU A 199 -1.19 -3.95 6.09
CA LEU A 199 -1.51 -4.80 4.95
C LEU A 199 -0.65 -4.45 3.74
N ILE A 200 -0.45 -5.44 2.88
CA ILE A 200 -0.01 -5.27 1.50
C ILE A 200 -1.08 -5.82 0.56
N GLY A 201 -1.53 -4.98 -0.36
CA GLY A 201 -2.37 -5.36 -1.49
C GLY A 201 -1.51 -5.65 -2.72
N MET A 202 -1.87 -6.64 -3.51
CA MET A 202 -1.24 -6.89 -4.81
C MET A 202 -2.26 -7.35 -5.85
N LEU A 203 -2.16 -6.80 -7.07
CA LEU A 203 -2.87 -7.21 -8.26
C LEU A 203 -1.90 -7.94 -9.20
N GLN A 204 -2.18 -9.23 -9.45
CA GLN A 204 -1.41 -10.02 -10.41
C GLN A 204 -1.74 -9.71 -11.87
N GLY A 205 -0.71 -9.76 -12.72
CA GLY A 205 -0.84 -9.64 -14.17
C GLY A 205 -1.19 -8.23 -14.64
N TRP A 206 -1.27 -8.05 -15.96
CA TRP A 206 -1.62 -6.78 -16.57
C TRP A 206 -3.10 -6.72 -16.95
N ALA A 207 -3.90 -6.03 -16.13
CA ALA A 207 -5.36 -6.01 -16.21
C ALA A 207 -5.95 -5.02 -17.24
N LEU A 208 -5.16 -4.57 -18.21
CA LEU A 208 -5.60 -3.61 -19.24
C LEU A 208 -6.78 -4.14 -20.09
N SER A 209 -6.72 -5.41 -20.45
CA SER A 209 -7.78 -6.10 -21.18
C SER A 209 -7.76 -7.59 -20.88
N LYS A 210 -8.86 -8.30 -21.15
CA LYS A 210 -8.88 -9.77 -21.01
C LYS A 210 -7.79 -10.45 -21.84
N ARG A 211 -7.53 -9.94 -23.06
CA ARG A 211 -6.53 -10.53 -23.95
C ARG A 211 -5.12 -10.30 -23.40
N THR A 212 -4.80 -9.07 -23.02
CA THR A 212 -3.53 -8.70 -22.40
C THR A 212 -3.26 -9.54 -21.14
N TRP A 213 -4.28 -9.75 -20.32
CA TRP A 213 -4.14 -10.55 -19.11
C TRP A 213 -3.89 -12.03 -19.39
N LEU A 214 -4.52 -12.62 -20.41
CA LEU A 214 -4.32 -14.02 -20.82
C LEU A 214 -3.00 -14.25 -21.56
N ASP A 215 -2.55 -13.28 -22.36
CA ASP A 215 -1.36 -13.41 -23.21
C ASP A 215 -0.05 -13.50 -22.44
N ASN A 216 0.03 -12.88 -21.26
CA ASN A 216 1.26 -12.79 -20.46
C ASN A 216 1.23 -13.71 -19.24
N ASN A 217 2.40 -14.01 -18.68
CA ASN A 217 2.50 -14.72 -17.40
C ASN A 217 1.93 -13.85 -16.27
N ARG A 218 1.27 -14.52 -15.31
CA ARG A 218 0.61 -13.88 -14.17
C ARG A 218 1.13 -14.49 -12.89
N VAL A 219 1.42 -13.69 -11.89
CA VAL A 219 1.95 -14.18 -10.61
C VAL A 219 0.94 -15.11 -9.92
N HIS A 220 1.26 -16.41 -9.83
CA HIS A 220 0.44 -17.38 -9.10
C HIS A 220 0.73 -17.33 -7.60
N ARG A 221 2.00 -17.19 -7.22
CA ARG A 221 2.41 -17.02 -5.82
C ARG A 221 3.49 -15.95 -5.73
N ALA A 222 3.34 -15.04 -4.77
CA ALA A 222 4.36 -14.07 -4.40
C ALA A 222 4.83 -14.32 -2.95
N GLU A 223 6.13 -14.21 -2.74
CA GLU A 223 6.78 -14.13 -1.42
C GLU A 223 7.05 -12.66 -1.11
N ILE A 224 6.65 -12.20 0.07
CA ILE A 224 6.80 -10.82 0.50
C ILE A 224 7.64 -10.79 1.76
N THR A 225 8.78 -10.10 1.70
CA THR A 225 9.70 -9.98 2.82
C THR A 225 9.77 -8.52 3.24
N ALA A 226 9.47 -8.23 4.51
CA ALA A 226 9.57 -6.88 5.07
C ALA A 226 10.83 -6.77 5.94
N GLU A 227 11.64 -5.76 5.66
CA GLU A 227 12.83 -5.41 6.43
C GLU A 227 12.53 -4.20 7.30
N THR A 228 12.90 -4.26 8.57
CA THR A 228 12.67 -3.20 9.56
C THR A 228 13.97 -2.51 9.96
N VAL A 229 13.86 -1.37 10.65
CA VAL A 229 15.03 -0.68 11.24
C VAL A 229 15.84 -1.62 12.15
N GLN A 230 15.19 -2.54 12.86
CA GLN A 230 15.88 -3.47 13.77
C GLN A 230 16.68 -4.52 13.02
N ASP A 231 16.25 -4.90 11.81
CA ASP A 231 16.96 -5.88 10.99
C ASP A 231 18.27 -5.29 10.41
N ARG A 232 18.31 -3.98 10.18
CA ARG A 232 19.53 -3.28 9.72
C ARG A 232 20.53 -2.98 10.83
N PHE A 233 20.03 -2.75 12.04
CA PHE A 233 20.83 -2.29 13.16
C PHE A 233 20.62 -3.22 14.35
N ASP A 234 21.49 -4.21 14.52
CA ASP A 234 21.61 -4.86 15.82
C ASP A 234 22.15 -3.82 16.81
N THR A 235 21.24 -3.32 17.63
CA THR A 235 21.50 -2.18 18.51
C THR A 235 22.45 -2.56 19.65
N ASP A 236 22.66 -3.85 19.88
CA ASP A 236 23.56 -4.36 20.92
C ASP A 236 24.99 -4.62 20.39
N ALA A 237 25.18 -4.68 19.06
CA ALA A 237 26.45 -5.10 18.47
C ALA A 237 27.27 -3.99 17.79
N GLU A 238 26.70 -2.82 17.47
CA GLU A 238 27.35 -1.81 16.58
C GLU A 238 27.84 -2.41 15.25
N ILE A 239 27.27 -3.53 14.81
CA ILE A 239 27.62 -4.23 13.57
C ILE A 239 26.46 -4.05 12.58
N ASP A 240 26.80 -3.63 11.37
CA ASP A 240 25.85 -3.65 10.25
C ASP A 240 25.84 -5.07 9.71
N LEU A 241 24.81 -5.86 10.05
CA LEU A 241 24.79 -7.29 9.74
C LEU A 241 24.74 -7.58 8.22
N ASP A 242 24.29 -6.61 7.42
CA ASP A 242 24.28 -6.72 5.96
C ASP A 242 25.66 -6.36 5.38
N GLU A 243 26.22 -5.21 5.75
CA GLU A 243 27.54 -4.78 5.27
C GLU A 243 28.70 -5.64 5.81
N ASP A 244 28.65 -6.05 7.08
CA ASP A 244 29.77 -6.72 7.76
C ASP A 244 29.74 -8.25 7.63
N LEU A 245 28.55 -8.86 7.53
CA LEU A 245 28.42 -10.33 7.58
C LEU A 245 27.78 -10.94 6.34
N GLY A 246 27.15 -10.15 5.45
CA GLY A 246 26.40 -10.67 4.29
C GLY A 246 25.30 -11.66 4.70
N LEU A 247 24.89 -11.64 5.97
CA LEU A 247 23.83 -12.46 6.51
C LEU A 247 22.55 -11.65 6.33
N GLY A 248 21.98 -11.72 5.13
CA GLY A 248 20.64 -11.20 4.87
C GLY A 248 19.68 -11.81 5.88
N ILE A 249 19.34 -11.06 6.92
CA ILE A 249 18.40 -11.50 7.94
C ILE A 249 17.05 -11.50 7.25
N TYR A 250 16.60 -12.70 6.86
CA TYR A 250 15.33 -12.86 6.17
C TYR A 250 14.22 -12.41 7.13
N GLY A 251 13.72 -11.18 6.93
CA GLY A 251 12.57 -10.65 7.66
C GLY A 251 11.34 -11.55 7.51
N ASP A 252 10.28 -11.27 8.26
CA ASP A 252 9.07 -12.09 8.18
C ASP A 252 8.56 -12.17 6.73
N MET A 253 8.45 -13.40 6.25
CA MET A 253 7.94 -13.71 4.93
C MET A 253 6.43 -13.96 5.01
N VAL A 254 5.68 -13.28 4.15
CA VAL A 254 4.25 -13.50 3.93
C VAL A 254 4.03 -13.94 2.49
N GLU A 255 3.25 -14.99 2.29
CA GLU A 255 2.90 -15.47 0.95
C GLU A 255 1.51 -14.99 0.51
N ILE A 256 1.38 -14.66 -0.78
CA ILE A 256 0.08 -14.43 -1.44
C ILE A 256 -0.06 -15.38 -2.62
N ASP A 257 -1.06 -16.26 -2.56
CA ASP A 257 -1.47 -17.08 -3.70
C ASP A 257 -2.58 -16.39 -4.49
N PHE A 258 -2.59 -16.56 -5.80
CA PHE A 258 -3.60 -16.03 -6.70
C PHE A 258 -4.24 -17.13 -7.54
N GLY A 259 -5.54 -16.99 -7.81
CA GLY A 259 -6.23 -17.87 -8.77
C GLY A 259 -6.07 -17.34 -10.20
N ASN A 260 -6.57 -18.07 -11.20
CA ASN A 260 -6.55 -17.59 -12.59
C ASN A 260 -7.67 -16.57 -12.86
N ARG A 261 -7.61 -15.40 -12.21
CA ARG A 261 -8.50 -14.23 -12.44
C ARG A 261 -7.85 -12.92 -11.95
N PRO A 262 -8.09 -11.77 -12.60
CA PRO A 262 -7.57 -10.50 -12.11
C PRO A 262 -8.27 -10.12 -10.81
N THR A 263 -7.53 -10.19 -9.70
CA THR A 263 -8.01 -9.86 -8.35
C THR A 263 -6.92 -9.17 -7.58
N MET A 264 -7.26 -8.05 -6.93
CA MET A 264 -6.47 -7.49 -5.84
C MET A 264 -6.63 -8.40 -4.62
N LYS A 265 -5.52 -8.82 -4.02
CA LYS A 265 -5.52 -9.56 -2.75
C LYS A 265 -4.72 -8.80 -1.71
N TYR A 266 -5.21 -8.81 -0.48
CA TYR A 266 -4.53 -8.22 0.65
C TYR A 266 -4.02 -9.31 1.58
N ALA A 267 -2.75 -9.20 1.98
CA ALA A 267 -2.16 -10.01 3.02
C ALA A 267 -1.75 -9.14 4.21
N ARG A 268 -1.77 -9.77 5.39
CA ARG A 268 -1.46 -9.14 6.66
C ARG A 268 0.04 -9.15 6.89
N LEU A 269 0.61 -7.97 7.14
CA LEU A 269 2.03 -7.79 7.50
C LEU A 269 2.17 -7.46 8.99
N GLU A 270 1.45 -6.45 9.48
CA GLU A 270 1.54 -5.92 10.84
C GLU A 270 2.96 -5.68 11.37
N LYS A 271 3.81 -5.11 10.53
CA LYS A 271 5.19 -4.78 10.85
C LYS A 271 5.36 -3.31 11.16
N LYS A 272 6.15 -3.02 12.19
CA LYS A 272 6.51 -1.66 12.58
C LYS A 272 7.84 -1.27 11.97
N SER A 273 8.02 0.03 11.69
CA SER A 273 9.29 0.59 11.26
C SER A 273 9.93 -0.13 10.07
N VAL A 274 9.11 -0.50 9.09
CA VAL A 274 9.54 -1.11 7.82
C VAL A 274 10.31 -0.07 7.00
N VAL A 275 11.50 -0.43 6.55
CA VAL A 275 12.40 0.41 5.74
C VAL A 275 12.49 -0.08 4.31
N SER A 276 12.33 -1.38 4.08
CA SER A 276 12.30 -1.98 2.76
C SER A 276 11.27 -3.12 2.71
N LEU A 277 10.73 -3.35 1.53
CA LEU A 277 9.85 -4.49 1.27
C LEU A 277 10.17 -5.08 -0.09
N GLU A 278 10.41 -6.39 -0.14
CA GLU A 278 10.62 -7.16 -1.37
C GLU A 278 9.36 -7.95 -1.71
N VAL A 279 8.95 -7.90 -2.97
CA VAL A 279 7.91 -8.78 -3.55
C VAL A 279 8.57 -9.64 -4.62
N LYS A 280 8.68 -10.95 -4.35
CA LYS A 280 9.34 -11.92 -5.23
C LYS A 280 8.32 -12.88 -5.84
N ILE A 281 8.45 -13.15 -7.14
CA ILE A 281 7.61 -14.09 -7.86
C ILE A 281 8.07 -15.52 -7.55
N ALA A 282 7.28 -16.26 -6.78
CA ALA A 282 7.58 -17.65 -6.44
C ALA A 282 7.03 -18.65 -7.46
N SER A 283 5.92 -18.34 -8.12
CA SER A 283 5.39 -19.12 -9.25
C SER A 283 4.47 -18.29 -10.14
N VAL A 284 4.25 -18.75 -11.37
CA VAL A 284 3.39 -18.08 -12.35
C VAL A 284 2.33 -19.00 -12.94
N LEU A 285 1.22 -18.41 -13.38
CA LEU A 285 0.26 -18.98 -14.32
C LEU A 285 0.71 -18.61 -15.73
N LEU A 286 0.95 -19.61 -16.58
CA LEU A 286 1.49 -19.39 -17.91
C LEU A 286 0.51 -18.63 -18.83
N GLY A 287 1.05 -17.66 -19.57
CA GLY A 287 0.38 -16.91 -20.61
C GLY A 287 0.15 -17.75 -21.88
N GLU A 288 -0.71 -17.25 -22.76
CA GLU A 288 -0.96 -17.89 -24.06
C GLU A 288 0.13 -17.58 -25.10
N ARG A 289 0.91 -16.50 -24.91
CA ARG A 289 1.79 -15.97 -25.94
C ARG A 289 3.16 -15.52 -25.46
N ASN A 290 3.24 -14.82 -24.34
CA ASN A 290 4.45 -14.19 -23.84
C ASN A 290 4.86 -14.82 -22.51
N ASP A 291 6.17 -14.95 -22.30
CA ASP A 291 6.73 -15.56 -21.10
C ASP A 291 7.00 -14.54 -19.98
N ASP A 292 6.91 -13.24 -20.27
CA ASP A 292 7.15 -12.20 -19.28
C ASP A 292 6.06 -12.17 -18.21
N ALA A 293 6.45 -12.13 -16.93
CA ALA A 293 5.54 -12.02 -15.80
C ALA A 293 5.20 -10.57 -15.44
N TYR A 294 3.91 -10.30 -15.22
CA TYR A 294 3.42 -8.96 -14.89
C TYR A 294 2.89 -8.84 -13.46
N ILE A 295 3.15 -7.68 -12.85
CA ILE A 295 2.48 -7.20 -11.63
C ILE A 295 1.77 -5.90 -11.98
N GLY A 296 0.45 -5.87 -11.77
CA GLY A 296 -0.39 -4.73 -12.14
C GLY A 296 -0.30 -3.59 -11.13
N GLU A 297 -0.43 -3.90 -9.85
CA GLU A 297 -0.48 -2.90 -8.78
C GLU A 297 -0.08 -3.53 -7.45
N VAL A 298 0.50 -2.73 -6.56
CA VAL A 298 0.77 -3.00 -5.15
C VAL A 298 0.18 -1.84 -4.33
N ASP A 299 -0.46 -2.16 -3.22
CA ASP A 299 -1.06 -1.19 -2.29
C ASP A 299 -0.53 -1.43 -0.87
N PHE A 300 -0.44 -0.40 -0.04
CA PHE A 300 0.05 -0.53 1.35
C PHE A 300 -0.92 0.11 2.34
N ALA A 301 -1.42 -0.63 3.33
CA ALA A 301 -2.19 -0.02 4.41
C ALA A 301 -1.26 0.41 5.54
N GLU A 302 -1.27 1.70 5.92
CA GLU A 302 -0.53 2.18 7.10
C GLU A 302 -1.17 1.58 8.36
N MET A 303 -0.35 1.05 9.27
CA MET A 303 -0.81 0.50 10.53
C MET A 303 -0.96 1.57 11.61
N TYR A 304 -2.07 1.50 12.33
CA TYR A 304 -2.34 2.27 13.53
C TYR A 304 -2.67 1.31 14.68
N THR A 305 -2.06 1.54 15.83
CA THR A 305 -2.36 0.82 17.07
C THR A 305 -3.39 1.58 17.90
N PRO A 306 -4.09 0.93 18.85
CA PRO A 306 -5.03 1.61 19.73
C PRO A 306 -4.37 2.75 20.50
N ASP A 307 -3.13 2.57 20.97
CA ASP A 307 -2.36 3.60 21.67
C ASP A 307 -2.07 4.82 20.79
N LYS A 308 -1.68 4.60 19.52
CA LYS A 308 -1.48 5.69 18.54
C LYS A 308 -2.80 6.42 18.28
N LEU A 309 -3.90 5.69 18.15
CA LEU A 309 -5.22 6.29 17.88
C LEU A 309 -5.76 7.08 19.08
N ARG A 310 -5.55 6.61 20.31
CA ARG A 310 -5.92 7.32 21.55
C ARG A 310 -5.08 8.57 21.80
N GLY A 311 -3.89 8.66 21.19
CA GLY A 311 -2.92 9.71 21.47
C GLY A 311 -2.02 9.40 22.67
N ASP A 312 -2.05 8.15 23.16
CA ASP A 312 -1.24 7.67 24.27
C ASP A 312 0.20 7.36 23.84
N ALA A 313 0.48 7.36 22.53
CA ALA A 313 1.81 7.20 21.96
C ALA A 313 2.69 8.44 22.16
N ALA A 314 3.07 8.73 23.41
CA ALA A 314 4.29 9.47 23.73
C ALA A 314 5.52 8.57 23.47
N GLY A 315 5.73 8.20 22.21
CA GLY A 315 6.80 7.32 21.77
C GLY A 315 7.55 7.90 20.58
N GLY A 316 7.72 9.22 20.55
CA GLY A 316 8.74 9.82 19.70
C GLY A 316 10.10 9.34 20.21
N SER A 317 10.65 8.30 19.59
CA SER A 317 12.09 8.05 19.63
C SER A 317 12.73 9.36 19.20
N LYS A 318 13.31 10.08 20.16
CA LYS A 318 14.14 11.25 19.86
C LYS A 318 15.18 10.79 18.82
N PRO A 319 15.46 11.59 17.78
CA PRO A 319 16.57 11.27 16.91
C PRO A 319 17.80 11.18 17.82
N VAL A 320 18.46 10.03 17.80
CA VAL A 320 19.77 9.87 18.43
C VAL A 320 20.66 10.89 17.73
N GLN A 321 20.89 12.02 18.40
CA GLN A 321 21.85 13.00 17.94
C GLN A 321 23.21 12.32 17.99
N ARG A 322 23.74 12.02 16.80
CA ARG A 322 25.11 11.54 16.60
C ARG A 322 26.05 12.59 17.22
N GLN A 323 26.47 12.37 18.46
CA GLN A 323 27.57 13.14 19.03
C GLN A 323 28.82 12.76 18.23
N LYS A 324 29.34 13.72 17.46
CA LYS A 324 30.65 13.56 16.83
C LYS A 324 31.67 13.31 17.95
N PRO A 325 32.47 12.24 17.89
CA PRO A 325 33.53 12.04 18.86
C PRO A 325 34.53 13.19 18.75
N ASP A 326 34.78 13.79 19.90
CA ASP A 326 35.66 14.92 20.11
C ASP A 326 37.10 14.48 19.78
N LYS A 327 37.67 15.03 18.71
CA LYS A 327 39.09 14.83 18.39
C LYS A 327 39.91 15.62 19.39
N SER A 328 40.31 14.97 20.49
CA SER A 328 41.42 15.49 21.28
C SER A 328 42.31 14.40 21.89
N LYS A 329 43.61 14.57 21.61
CA LYS A 329 44.80 14.16 22.36
C LYS A 329 45.36 12.75 22.16
N SER A 330 46.25 12.72 21.18
CA SER A 330 47.67 12.35 21.31
C SER A 330 48.09 11.43 22.47
N ASN A 331 48.69 10.30 22.11
CA ASN A 331 49.91 9.87 22.78
C ASN A 331 50.90 9.29 21.77
N LYS A 332 52.08 9.92 21.70
CA LYS A 332 53.37 9.36 21.31
C LYS A 332 53.69 8.21 22.28
N GLU A 333 54.32 7.09 21.95
CA GLU A 333 55.61 6.75 21.31
C GLU A 333 55.77 5.21 21.56
N PRO A 334 56.86 4.50 21.18
CA PRO A 334 57.94 4.81 20.26
C PRO A 334 58.19 3.71 19.20
N ALA A 335 59.14 4.01 18.31
CA ALA A 335 59.69 3.12 17.29
C ALA A 335 60.33 1.84 17.86
N GLY A 336 60.08 0.73 17.18
CA GLY A 336 60.77 -0.55 17.34
C GLY A 336 60.93 -1.20 15.97
N ASP A 337 62.18 -1.24 15.51
CA ASP A 337 62.69 -1.85 14.28
C ASP A 337 62.83 -3.37 14.44
N SER A 338 62.38 -4.16 13.46
CA SER A 338 63.10 -5.31 12.88
C SER A 338 62.20 -6.17 11.97
N GLY A 339 62.66 -6.33 10.71
CA GLY A 339 62.76 -7.63 10.04
C GLY A 339 61.53 -8.25 9.35
N GLU A 340 61.54 -8.20 8.01
CA GLU A 340 61.39 -9.36 7.08
C GLU A 340 60.17 -10.30 7.19
N GLU A 341 59.29 -10.31 6.17
CA GLU A 341 59.33 -11.25 5.01
C GLU A 341 58.05 -11.09 4.17
N GLU A 342 58.21 -10.70 2.90
CA GLU A 342 57.24 -10.84 1.82
C GLU A 342 56.96 -12.34 1.56
N ARG A 343 55.69 -12.77 1.61
CA ARG A 343 55.24 -13.95 0.86
C ARG A 343 53.88 -13.73 0.19
N ASP A 344 53.98 -13.68 -1.12
CA ASP A 344 52.98 -13.84 -2.17
C ASP A 344 52.26 -15.20 -2.04
N TRP A 345 50.92 -15.19 -2.09
CA TRP A 345 50.09 -16.41 -2.11
C TRP A 345 48.88 -16.19 -3.03
N LEU A 346 49.10 -16.42 -4.32
CA LEU A 346 48.09 -16.83 -5.30
C LEU A 346 48.52 -18.20 -5.85
N GLU A 347 47.80 -19.25 -5.44
CA GLU A 347 47.57 -20.45 -6.25
C GLU A 347 46.06 -20.69 -6.35
#